data_AF-A0A067QV66-F1
#
_entry.id   AF-A0A067QV66-F1
#
_cell.length_a   1.000
_cell.length_b   1.000
_cell.length_c   1.000
_cell.angle_alpha   90.00
_cell.angle_beta   90.00
_cell.angle_gamma   90.00
#
_symmetry.space_group_name_H-M   'P 1'
#
loop_
_entity.id
_entity.type
_entity.pdbx_description
1 polymer ?
#
loop_
_entity_poly.entity_id
_entity_poly.type
_entity_poly.pdbx_seq_one_letter_code
_entity_poly.pdbx_strand_id
1 'polypeptide(L)'
;MECTSRVFLAVVVMLMVSPLPLWGSIIKQLIQENLAGPPGNFQVVSWKFDPDAADRRRVEFEQKYGVRGQKLIARLGQGFDGNHEERKLKQIERDKRAGYPHVNDPN
;
A
#
# COMPACT_ATOMS: atom_id res chain seq x y z
N MET A 1 -35.19 -48.05 1.30
CA MET A 1 -34.07 -47.11 1.53
C MET A 1 -32.97 -47.17 0.48
N GLU A 2 -32.92 -48.19 -0.39
CA GLU A 2 -31.88 -48.29 -1.43
C GLU A 2 -32.07 -47.32 -2.61
N CYS A 3 -33.32 -46.99 -2.95
CA CYS A 3 -33.62 -46.08 -4.07
C CYS A 3 -33.19 -44.63 -3.79
N THR A 4 -33.40 -44.14 -2.56
CA THR A 4 -32.99 -42.79 -2.13
C THR A 4 -31.47 -42.65 -2.08
N SER A 5 -30.75 -43.70 -1.67
CA SER A 5 -29.29 -43.72 -1.65
C SER A 5 -28.69 -43.68 -3.06
N ARG A 6 -29.30 -44.34 -4.04
CA ARG A 6 -28.83 -44.34 -5.45
C ARG A 6 -29.08 -43.01 -6.13
N VAL A 7 -30.24 -42.38 -5.89
CA VAL A 7 -30.55 -41.04 -6.41
C VAL A 7 -29.61 -40.00 -5.81
N PHE A 8 -29.36 -40.06 -4.50
CA PHE A 8 -28.41 -39.16 -3.84
C PHE A 8 -27.00 -39.31 -4.42
N LEU A 9 -26.53 -40.54 -4.62
CA LEU A 9 -25.21 -40.81 -5.19
C LEU A 9 -25.11 -40.33 -6.65
N ALA A 10 -26.18 -40.48 -7.44
CA ALA A 10 -26.23 -39.97 -8.81
C ALA A 10 -26.18 -38.43 -8.86
N VAL A 11 -26.86 -37.74 -7.96
CA VAL A 11 -26.83 -36.27 -7.87
C VAL A 11 -25.44 -35.78 -7.44
N VAL A 12 -24.80 -36.43 -6.47
CA VAL A 12 -23.44 -36.08 -6.04
C VAL A 12 -22.43 -36.28 -7.18
N VAL A 13 -22.51 -37.39 -7.91
CA VAL A 13 -21.67 -37.63 -9.08
C VAL A 13 -21.92 -36.60 -10.18
N MET A 14 -23.18 -36.23 -10.44
CA MET A 14 -23.53 -35.21 -11.44
C MET A 14 -23.02 -33.80 -11.06
N LEU A 15 -23.00 -33.46 -9.77
CA LEU A 15 -22.40 -32.20 -9.28
C LEU A 15 -20.87 -32.20 -9.40
N MET A 16 -20.21 -33.34 -9.11
CA MET A 16 -18.75 -33.49 -9.23
C MET A 16 -18.25 -33.52 -10.68
N VAL A 17 -19.07 -34.00 -11.62
CA VAL A 17 -18.77 -34.04 -13.07
C VAL A 17 -19.18 -32.74 -13.77
N SER A 18 -19.87 -31.83 -13.09
CA SER A 18 -20.22 -30.53 -13.65
C SER A 18 -18.96 -29.72 -13.99
N PRO A 19 -18.91 -29.01 -15.13
CA PRO A 19 -17.74 -28.22 -15.52
C PRO A 19 -17.62 -26.90 -14.76
N LEU A 20 -18.59 -26.54 -13.92
CA LEU A 20 -18.61 -25.30 -13.13
C LEU A 20 -17.29 -24.96 -12.40
N PRO A 21 -16.58 -25.89 -11.72
CA PRO A 21 -15.29 -25.59 -11.09
C PRO A 21 -14.17 -25.32 -12.09
N LEU A 22 -14.26 -25.79 -13.34
CA LEU A 22 -13.26 -25.51 -14.39
C LEU A 22 -13.38 -24.08 -14.91
N TRP A 23 -14.60 -23.61 -15.17
CA TRP A 23 -14.84 -22.24 -15.65
C TRP A 23 -14.46 -21.19 -14.60
N GLY A 24 -14.74 -21.46 -13.32
CA GLY A 24 -14.33 -20.58 -12.22
C GLY A 24 -12.80 -20.43 -12.11
N SER A 25 -12.06 -21.51 -12.32
CA SER A 25 -10.59 -21.48 -12.31
C SER A 25 -10.02 -20.66 -13.47
N ILE A 26 -10.57 -20.83 -14.67
CA ILE A 26 -10.13 -20.11 -15.88
C ILE A 26 -10.39 -18.60 -15.76
N ILE A 27 -11.60 -18.22 -15.30
CA ILE A 27 -11.96 -16.80 -15.12
C ILE A 27 -11.06 -16.15 -14.07
N LYS A 28 -10.82 -16.83 -12.94
CA LYS A 28 -9.92 -16.34 -11.89
C LYS A 28 -8.50 -16.12 -12.43
N GLN A 29 -8.01 -17.07 -13.22
CA GLN A 29 -6.67 -16.99 -13.81
C GLN A 29 -6.56 -15.83 -14.81
N LEU A 30 -7.53 -15.67 -15.71
CA LEU A 30 -7.59 -14.55 -16.65
C LEU A 30 -7.61 -13.19 -15.94
N ILE A 31 -8.41 -13.05 -14.87
CA ILE A 31 -8.46 -11.80 -14.09
C ILE A 31 -7.11 -11.53 -13.42
N GLN A 32 -6.49 -12.53 -12.80
CA GLN A 32 -5.20 -12.38 -12.12
C GLN A 32 -4.08 -12.00 -13.08
N GLU A 33 -3.99 -12.65 -14.23
CA GLU A 33 -2.95 -12.40 -15.24
C GLU A 33 -3.08 -11.00 -15.88
N ASN A 34 -4.31 -10.51 -16.09
CA ASN A 34 -4.53 -9.18 -16.65
C ASN A 34 -4.40 -8.05 -15.62
N LEU A 35 -4.80 -8.27 -14.37
CA LEU A 35 -4.78 -7.24 -13.32
C LEU A 35 -3.41 -7.10 -12.65
N ALA A 36 -2.77 -8.21 -12.32
CA ALA A 36 -1.49 -8.22 -11.59
C ALA A 36 -0.28 -8.50 -12.50
N GLY A 37 -0.52 -8.87 -13.75
CA GLY A 37 0.52 -9.38 -14.64
C GLY A 37 0.92 -10.82 -14.32
N PRO A 38 1.66 -11.50 -15.21
CA PRO A 38 2.17 -12.84 -14.94
C PRO A 38 3.14 -12.80 -13.74
N PRO A 39 3.08 -13.79 -12.83
CA PRO A 39 3.88 -13.81 -11.60
C PRO A 39 5.40 -13.86 -11.83
N GLY A 40 5.84 -14.10 -13.07
CA GLY A 40 7.26 -14.05 -13.45
C GLY A 40 7.85 -12.64 -13.54
N ASN A 41 7.04 -11.59 -13.58
CA ASN A 41 7.52 -10.21 -13.73
C ASN A 41 7.70 -9.46 -12.40
N PHE A 42 7.44 -10.10 -11.25
CA PHE A 42 7.73 -9.50 -9.96
C PHE A 42 9.24 -9.50 -9.72
N GLN A 43 9.89 -8.40 -10.07
CA GLN A 43 11.29 -8.21 -9.74
C GLN A 43 11.44 -8.10 -8.22
N VAL A 44 12.25 -8.99 -7.63
CA VAL A 44 12.67 -8.87 -6.24
C VAL A 44 13.67 -7.71 -6.19
N VAL A 45 13.18 -6.51 -5.88
CA VAL A 45 14.02 -5.32 -5.74
C VAL A 45 14.53 -5.23 -4.31
N SER A 46 15.84 -5.45 -4.14
CA SER A 46 16.50 -5.16 -2.87
C SER A 46 16.88 -3.69 -2.82
N TRP A 47 16.28 -2.93 -1.90
CA TRP A 47 16.68 -1.56 -1.62
C TRP A 47 17.79 -1.57 -0.57
N LYS A 48 18.94 -0.97 -0.86
CA LYS A 48 19.91 -0.63 0.19
C LYS A 48 19.35 0.54 0.99
N PHE A 49 18.54 0.23 2.01
CA PHE A 49 18.07 1.23 2.95
C PHE A 49 19.23 1.66 3.84
N ASP A 50 19.63 2.92 3.70
CA ASP A 50 20.60 3.56 4.56
C ASP A 50 19.85 4.50 5.50
N PRO A 51 19.76 4.18 6.81
CA PRO A 51 18.99 4.98 7.76
C PRO A 51 19.54 6.40 7.89
N ASP A 52 20.84 6.59 7.68
CA ASP A 52 21.53 7.86 7.90
C ASP A 52 21.58 8.71 6.62
N ALA A 53 21.12 8.18 5.48
CA ALA A 53 21.11 8.91 4.21
C ALA A 53 20.23 10.17 4.27
N ALA A 54 19.19 10.17 5.09
CA ALA A 54 18.35 11.35 5.32
C ALA A 54 19.13 12.47 6.03
N ASP A 55 19.88 12.14 7.07
CA ASP A 55 20.65 13.12 7.86
C ASP A 55 21.79 13.73 7.05
N ARG A 56 22.49 12.93 6.24
CA ARG A 56 23.55 13.45 5.36
C ARG A 56 22.99 14.37 4.27
N ARG A 57 21.88 13.96 3.62
CA ARG A 57 21.24 14.78 2.58
C ARG A 57 20.53 16.02 3.12
N ARG A 58 20.15 16.03 4.41
CA ARG A 58 19.56 17.22 5.04
C ARG A 58 20.50 18.42 4.95
N VAL A 59 21.79 18.23 5.20
CA VAL A 59 22.80 19.31 5.12
C VAL A 59 22.90 19.85 3.69
N GLU A 60 23.02 18.96 2.70
CA GLU A 60 23.06 19.34 1.28
C GLU A 60 21.77 20.07 0.83
N PHE A 61 20.61 19.60 1.31
CA PHE A 61 19.32 20.19 1.02
C PHE A 61 19.19 21.59 1.62
N GLU A 62 19.61 21.78 2.87
CA GLU A 62 19.59 23.07 3.55
C GLU A 62 20.52 24.08 2.88
N GLN A 63 21.71 23.67 2.44
CA GLN A 63 22.62 24.52 1.68
C GLN A 63 22.02 24.95 0.34
N LYS A 64 21.32 24.03 -0.35
CA LYS A 64 20.79 24.28 -1.70
C LYS A 64 19.49 25.08 -1.72
N TYR A 65 18.59 24.84 -0.76
CA TYR A 65 17.23 25.41 -0.77
C TYR A 65 16.95 26.36 0.39
N GLY A 66 17.87 26.44 1.37
CA GLY A 66 17.72 27.26 2.56
C GLY A 66 16.47 26.94 3.40
N VAL A 67 16.10 27.88 4.27
CA VAL A 67 14.94 27.76 5.17
C VAL A 67 13.62 27.55 4.42
N ARG A 68 13.48 28.11 3.21
CA ARG A 68 12.27 27.97 2.40
C ARG A 68 12.09 26.56 1.84
N GLY A 69 13.18 25.83 1.59
CA GLY A 69 13.15 24.43 1.17
C GLY A 69 12.51 23.52 2.21
N GLN A 70 12.84 23.72 3.49
CA GLN A 70 12.26 22.92 4.58
C GLN A 70 10.74 23.13 4.67
N LYS A 71 10.28 24.37 4.51
CA LYS A 71 8.85 24.70 4.45
C LYS A 71 8.15 24.08 3.24
N LEU A 72 8.84 23.99 2.10
CA LEU A 72 8.33 23.35 0.89
C LEU A 72 8.18 21.83 1.08
N ILE A 73 9.18 21.14 1.62
CA ILE A 73 9.08 19.70 1.92
C ILE A 73 7.93 19.43 2.89
N ALA A 74 7.81 20.24 3.94
CA ALA A 74 6.72 20.10 4.90
C ALA A 74 5.35 20.22 4.23
N ARG A 75 5.19 21.15 3.27
CA ARG A 75 3.95 21.29 2.47
C ARG A 75 3.73 20.12 1.52
N LEU A 76 4.78 19.62 0.85
CA LEU A 76 4.67 18.45 -0.04
C LEU A 76 4.21 17.20 0.73
N GLY A 77 4.69 17.01 1.97
CA GLY A 77 4.28 15.90 2.84
C GLY A 77 2.85 15.99 3.37
N GLN A 78 2.18 17.15 3.25
CA GLN A 78 0.82 17.37 3.73
C GLN A 78 -0.27 16.93 2.74
N GLY A 79 0.06 16.35 1.58
CA GLY A 79 -0.89 15.89 0.54
C GLY A 79 -1.56 17.04 -0.24
N PHE A 80 -2.56 16.74 -1.10
CA PHE A 80 -3.32 17.74 -1.90
C PHE A 80 -4.85 17.69 -1.67
N ASP A 81 -5.33 16.88 -0.72
CA ASP A 81 -6.75 16.60 -0.46
C ASP A 81 -7.48 17.68 0.38
N GLY A 82 -6.85 18.85 0.62
CA GLY A 82 -7.43 19.94 1.41
C GLY A 82 -7.27 19.81 2.93
N ASN A 83 -6.82 18.67 3.46
CA ASN A 83 -6.72 18.42 4.91
C ASN A 83 -5.34 18.81 5.50
N HIS A 84 -4.68 19.81 4.91
CA HIS A 84 -3.29 20.17 5.23
C HIS A 84 -3.14 20.71 6.66
N GLU A 85 -4.10 21.51 7.12
CA GLU A 85 -4.04 22.13 8.45
C GLU A 85 -4.18 21.10 9.57
N GLU A 86 -5.08 20.12 9.45
CA GLU A 86 -5.20 19.04 10.45
C GLU A 86 -3.91 18.21 10.54
N ARG A 87 -3.30 17.88 9.40
CA ARG A 87 -2.05 17.11 9.36
C ARG A 87 -0.87 17.90 9.92
N LYS A 88 -0.83 19.20 9.64
CA LYS A 88 0.15 20.12 10.22
C LYS A 88 0.02 20.17 11.75
N LEU A 89 -1.20 20.30 12.28
CA LEU A 89 -1.44 20.32 13.72
C LEU A 89 -1.04 19.01 14.39
N LYS A 90 -1.40 17.87 13.80
CA LYS A 90 -0.97 16.53 14.30
C LYS A 90 0.55 16.38 14.30
N GLN A 91 1.22 16.91 13.28
CA GLN A 91 2.68 16.93 13.22
C GLN A 91 3.28 17.80 14.34
N ILE A 92 2.74 19.00 14.56
CA ILE A 92 3.16 19.88 15.66
C ILE A 92 2.99 19.17 17.02
N GLU A 93 1.84 18.55 17.26
CA GLU A 93 1.56 17.85 18.52
C GLU A 93 2.54 16.69 18.76
N ARG A 94 2.77 15.88 17.72
CA ARG A 94 3.73 14.76 17.78
C ARG A 94 5.15 15.26 18.08
N ASP A 95 5.59 16.31 17.39
CA ASP A 95 6.93 16.85 17.52
C ASP A 95 7.10 17.49 18.92
N LYS A 96 6.07 18.20 19.43
CA LYS A 96 6.02 18.70 20.82
C LYS A 96 6.10 17.57 21.84
N ARG A 97 5.35 16.47 21.65
CA ARG A 97 5.41 15.28 22.52
C ARG A 97 6.79 14.62 22.53
N ALA A 98 7.48 14.61 21.39
CA ALA A 98 8.83 14.06 21.25
C ALA A 98 9.94 15.04 21.69
N GLY A 99 9.62 16.28 22.06
CA GLY A 99 10.57 17.29 22.50
C GLY A 99 11.35 17.96 21.37
N TYR A 100 10.91 17.84 20.11
CA TYR A 100 11.55 18.49 18.97
C TYR A 100 10.97 19.90 18.75
N PRO A 101 11.82 20.91 18.51
CA PRO A 101 11.35 22.24 18.15
C PRO A 101 10.72 22.23 16.75
N HIS A 102 9.47 22.66 16.64
CA HIS A 102 8.78 22.69 15.36
C HIS A 102 9.01 24.02 14.64
N VAL A 103 9.62 23.97 13.44
CA VAL A 103 10.04 25.16 12.65
C VAL A 103 8.87 26.03 12.19
N ASN A 104 7.63 25.51 12.18
CA ASN A 104 6.43 26.30 11.88
C ASN A 104 5.48 26.44 13.10
N ASP A 105 6.00 26.39 14.34
CA ASP A 105 5.23 26.83 15.51
C ASP A 105 4.86 28.32 15.29
N PRO A 106 3.58 28.73 15.41
CA PRO A 106 3.14 30.09 15.11
C PRO A 106 3.58 31.17 16.14
N ASN A 107 4.73 30.99 16.81
CA ASN A 107 5.32 32.04 17.65
C ASN A 107 6.15 33.01 16.82
#